data_AF-A0A7X5WW35-F1
#
_entry.id   AF-A0A7X5WW35-F1
#
_cell.length_a   1.000
_cell.length_b   1.000
_cell.length_c   1.000
_cell.angle_alpha   90.00
_cell.angle_beta   90.00
_cell.angle_gamma   90.00
#
_symmetry.space_group_name_H-M   'P 1'
#
loop_
_entity.id
_entity.type
_entity.pdbx_description
1 polymer ?
#
loop_
_entity_poly.entity_id
_entity_poly.type
_entity_poly.pdbx_seq_one_letter_code
_entity_poly.pdbx_strand_id
1 'polypeptide(L)'
;RLGYRTAIVSGGFDVFAEHVRAHLGFDTAYANGLRIVDGVLTGELDGPVIDGPAKARLLGEIAAAAGIPLEQTVAIGDGSN
;
A
#
# COMPACT_ATOMS: atom_id res chain seq x y z
N ARG A 1 10.64 -19.69 -5.03
CA ARG A 1 9.52 -18.76 -4.74
C ARG A 1 8.22 -19.46 -5.10
N LEU A 2 7.13 -19.22 -4.37
CA LEU A 2 5.84 -19.91 -4.55
C LEU A 2 4.88 -19.25 -5.56
N GLY A 3 5.31 -18.18 -6.24
CA GLY A 3 4.51 -17.51 -7.27
C GLY A 3 3.45 -16.52 -6.75
N TYR A 4 3.50 -16.16 -5.46
CA TYR A 4 2.62 -15.13 -4.90
C TYR A 4 3.01 -13.74 -5.40
N ARG A 5 1.99 -12.91 -5.66
CA ARG A 5 2.14 -11.46 -5.79
C ARG A 5 2.03 -10.83 -4.40
N THR A 6 2.92 -9.90 -4.07
CA THR A 6 2.96 -9.25 -2.76
C THR A 6 2.75 -7.75 -2.88
N ALA A 7 1.97 -7.18 -1.97
CA ALA A 7 1.70 -5.76 -1.91
C ALA A 7 1.82 -5.25 -0.47
N ILE A 8 2.35 -4.04 -0.30
CA ILE A 8 2.30 -3.30 0.96
C ILE A 8 1.10 -2.36 0.89
N VAL A 9 0.24 -2.38 1.89
CA VAL A 9 -0.87 -1.43 2.04
C VAL A 9 -0.79 -0.79 3.43
N SER A 10 -0.40 0.48 3.48
CA SER A 10 -0.06 1.17 4.73
C SER A 10 -0.85 2.47 4.89
N GLY A 11 -1.23 2.79 6.12
CA GLY A 11 -1.70 4.13 6.49
C GLY A 11 -0.55 5.11 6.82
N GLY A 12 0.70 4.65 6.72
CA GLY A 12 1.90 5.49 6.81
C GLY A 12 2.16 6.22 5.50
N PHE A 13 3.43 6.56 5.24
CA PHE A 13 3.83 7.37 4.09
C PHE A 13 4.54 6.57 3.01
N ASP A 14 4.34 6.98 1.76
CA ASP A 14 4.90 6.41 0.54
C ASP A 14 6.43 6.26 0.55
N VAL A 15 7.16 7.27 1.01
CA VAL A 15 8.63 7.22 1.15
C VAL A 15 9.12 6.00 1.93
N PHE A 16 8.42 5.60 3.00
CA PHE A 16 8.78 4.42 3.79
C PHE A 16 8.29 3.13 3.14
N ALA A 17 7.04 3.11 2.66
CA ALA A 17 6.47 1.93 2.03
C ALA A 17 7.27 1.52 0.78
N GLU A 18 7.68 2.49 -0.03
CA GLU A 18 8.49 2.27 -1.23
C GLU A 18 9.91 1.80 -0.89
N HIS A 19 10.52 2.35 0.17
CA HIS A 19 11.81 1.86 0.65
C HIS A 19 11.74 0.38 1.05
N VAL A 20 10.74 -0.02 1.84
CA VAL A 20 10.53 -1.42 2.24
C VAL A 20 10.23 -2.29 1.02
N ARG A 21 9.42 -1.80 0.09
CA ARG A 21 9.08 -2.51 -1.16
C ARG A 21 10.35 -2.85 -1.95
N ALA A 22 11.20 -1.86 -2.17
CA ALA A 22 12.46 -2.03 -2.90
C ALA A 22 13.44 -2.94 -2.15
N HIS A 23 13.57 -2.77 -0.83
CA HIS A 23 14.52 -3.51 -0.02
C HIS A 23 14.16 -5.01 0.12
N LEU A 24 12.87 -5.32 0.26
CA LEU A 24 12.39 -6.70 0.46
C LEU A 24 11.88 -7.35 -0.83
N GLY A 25 11.76 -6.59 -1.92
CA GLY A 25 11.31 -7.06 -3.22
C GLY A 25 9.81 -7.37 -3.27
N PHE A 26 8.98 -6.49 -2.70
CA PHE A 26 7.53 -6.54 -2.90
C PHE A 26 7.17 -6.02 -4.31
N ASP A 27 6.08 -6.54 -4.88
CA ASP A 27 5.68 -6.14 -6.23
C ASP A 27 5.13 -4.72 -6.26
N THR A 28 4.28 -4.36 -5.28
CA THR A 28 3.66 -3.02 -5.19
C THR A 28 3.61 -2.49 -3.76
N ALA A 29 3.48 -1.17 -3.62
CA ALA A 29 3.26 -0.49 -2.34
C ALA A 29 2.26 0.65 -2.50
N TYR A 30 1.36 0.77 -1.52
CA TYR A 30 0.34 1.80 -1.43
C TYR A 30 0.41 2.40 -0.01
N ALA A 31 0.57 3.71 0.06
CA ALA A 31 0.63 4.48 1.30
C ALA A 31 0.19 5.93 1.04
N ASN A 32 0.05 6.74 2.09
CA ASN A 32 -0.29 8.15 1.95
C ASN A 32 0.88 8.91 1.29
N GLY A 33 0.61 9.67 0.23
CA GLY A 33 1.63 10.50 -0.41
C GLY A 33 1.98 11.70 0.46
N LEU A 34 3.24 11.86 0.85
CA LEU A 34 3.70 13.08 1.51
C LEU A 34 4.00 14.15 0.47
N ARG A 35 3.32 15.30 0.56
CA ARG A 35 3.63 16.42 -0.32
C ARG A 35 4.95 17.06 0.09
N ILE A 36 5.89 17.07 -0.85
CA ILE A 36 7.21 17.70 -0.72
C ILE A 36 7.35 18.75 -1.82
N VAL A 37 7.65 19.99 -1.42
CA VAL A 37 7.95 21.10 -2.33
C VAL A 37 9.32 21.64 -1.98
N ASP A 38 10.20 21.75 -2.98
CA ASP A 38 11.59 22.21 -2.83
C ASP A 38 12.38 21.46 -1.74
N GLY A 39 12.14 20.16 -1.59
CA GLY A 39 12.79 19.31 -0.61
C GLY A 39 12.27 19.45 0.83
N VAL A 40 11.17 20.19 1.03
CA VAL A 40 10.57 20.42 2.35
C VAL A 40 9.17 19.82 2.41
N LEU A 41 8.85 19.18 3.54
CA LEU A 41 7.49 18.69 3.82
C LEU A 41 6.54 19.87 3.97
N THR A 42 5.45 19.88 3.20
CA THR A 42 4.43 20.95 3.31
C THR A 42 3.48 20.74 4.48
N GLY A 43 3.42 19.51 5.02
CA GLY A 43 2.43 19.08 6.01
C GLY A 43 1.10 18.62 5.39
N GLU A 44 1.01 18.61 4.07
CA GLU A 44 -0.16 18.14 3.33
C GLU A 44 0.07 16.74 2.74
N LEU A 45 -1.03 16.07 2.41
CA LEU A 45 -0.99 14.79 1.71
C LEU A 45 -1.36 14.97 0.24
N ASP A 46 -0.76 14.13 -0.61
CA ASP A 46 -1.16 13.95 -1.99
C ASP A 46 -2.16 12.81 -2.11
N GLY A 47 -3.30 13.09 -2.75
CA GLY A 47 -4.34 12.11 -2.99
C GLY A 47 -5.19 11.75 -1.74
N PRO A 48 -6.00 10.70 -1.84
CA PRO A 48 -6.87 10.25 -0.75
C PRO A 48 -6.09 9.56 0.37
N VAL A 49 -6.60 9.68 1.60
CA VAL A 49 -6.04 9.00 2.77
C VAL A 49 -6.36 7.51 2.75
N ILE A 50 -5.37 6.70 3.08
CA ILE A 50 -5.50 5.25 3.26
C ILE A 50 -5.87 4.96 4.72
N ASP A 51 -7.17 4.84 4.96
CA ASP A 51 -7.80 4.32 6.18
C ASP A 51 -8.22 2.85 6.00
N GLY A 52 -8.77 2.20 7.03
CA GLY A 52 -9.16 0.78 6.99
C GLY A 52 -10.13 0.41 5.88
N PRO A 53 -11.23 1.17 5.70
CA PRO A 53 -12.08 1.00 4.54
C PRO A 53 -11.32 1.13 3.21
N ALA A 54 -10.38 2.08 3.08
CA ALA A 54 -9.52 2.19 1.91
C ALA A 54 -8.60 0.98 1.73
N LYS A 55 -8.03 0.42 2.80
CA LYS A 55 -7.21 -0.81 2.72
C LYS A 55 -8.01 -1.99 2.19
N ALA A 56 -9.23 -2.16 2.67
CA ALA A 56 -10.13 -3.22 2.19
C ALA A 56 -10.47 -3.04 0.70
N ARG A 57 -10.76 -1.81 0.27
CA ARG A 57 -10.98 -1.50 -1.16
C ARG A 57 -9.73 -1.78 -2.00
N LEU A 58 -8.56 -1.33 -1.55
CA LEU A 58 -7.29 -1.53 -2.24
C LEU A 58 -6.95 -3.01 -2.42
N LEU A 59 -7.18 -3.85 -1.41
CA LEU A 59 -7.01 -5.31 -1.55
C LEU A 59 -7.87 -5.86 -2.70
N GLY A 60 -9.13 -5.44 -2.78
CA GLY A 60 -10.04 -5.83 -3.86
C GLY A 60 -9.57 -5.34 -5.23
N GLU A 61 -9.12 -4.09 -5.33
CA GLU A 61 -8.59 -3.51 -6.57
C GLU A 61 -7.32 -4.22 -7.05
N ILE A 62 -6.39 -4.51 -6.13
CA ILE A 62 -5.14 -5.24 -6.43
C ILE A 62 -5.47 -6.65 -6.92
N ALA A 63 -6.39 -7.34 -6.24
CA ALA A 63 -6.82 -8.69 -6.61
C ALA A 63 -7.46 -8.70 -8.00
N ALA A 64 -8.39 -7.78 -8.25
CA ALA A 64 -9.05 -7.62 -9.55
C ALA A 64 -8.05 -7.30 -10.67
N ALA A 65 -7.12 -6.38 -10.45
CA ALA A 65 -6.07 -6.02 -11.41
C ALA A 65 -5.10 -7.19 -11.72
N ALA A 66 -4.91 -8.10 -10.76
CA ALA A 66 -4.10 -9.29 -10.93
C ALA A 66 -4.89 -10.49 -11.50
N GLY A 67 -6.21 -10.37 -11.68
CA GLY A 67 -7.07 -11.48 -12.07
C GLY A 67 -7.17 -12.59 -11.00
N ILE A 68 -6.97 -12.23 -9.73
CA ILE A 68 -6.98 -13.16 -8.58
C ILE A 68 -8.34 -13.04 -7.86
N PRO A 69 -9.09 -14.14 -7.69
CA PRO A 69 -10.30 -14.15 -6.86
C PRO A 69 -9.99 -13.72 -5.41
N LEU A 70 -10.88 -12.94 -4.79
CA LEU A 70 -10.67 -12.43 -3.43
C LEU A 70 -10.45 -13.56 -2.40
N GLU A 71 -11.11 -14.70 -2.59
CA GLU A 71 -10.96 -15.93 -1.80
C GLU A 71 -9.55 -16.55 -1.85
N GLN A 72 -8.71 -16.14 -2.81
CA GLN A 72 -7.31 -16.54 -2.94
C GLN A 72 -6.33 -15.44 -2.47
N THR A 73 -6.83 -14.46 -1.71
CA THR A 73 -6.00 -13.40 -1.13
C THR A 73 -5.75 -13.64 0.36
N VAL A 74 -4.65 -13.11 0.86
CA VAL A 74 -4.32 -13.13 2.29
C VAL A 74 -3.92 -11.71 2.70
N ALA A 75 -4.56 -11.19 3.74
CA ALA A 75 -4.18 -9.93 4.38
C ALA A 75 -3.55 -10.21 5.75
N ILE A 76 -2.44 -9.54 6.05
CA ILE A 76 -1.72 -9.65 7.32
C ILE A 76 -1.60 -8.24 7.89
N GLY A 77 -2.08 -8.04 9.12
CA GLY A 77 -2.05 -6.76 9.83
C GLY A 77 -2.12 -6.96 11.34
N ASP A 78 -1.76 -5.91 12.08
CA ASP A 78 -1.59 -5.92 13.54
C ASP A 78 -2.57 -4.96 14.28
N GLY A 79 -3.26 -4.08 13.56
CA GLY A 79 -4.13 -3.05 14.12
C GLY A 79 -5.58 -3.12 13.66
N SER A 80 -6.45 -2.38 14.34
CA SER A 80 -7.88 -2.24 14.00
C SER A 80 -8.15 -1.27 12.85
N ASN A 81 -7.13 -0.93 12.06
CA ASN A 81 -7.07 0.30 11.28
C ASN A 81 -7.50 0.18 9.84
#